data_AF-A0A941LQW1-F1
#
_entry.id   AF-A0A941LQW1-F1
#
_cell.length_a   1.000
_cell.length_b   1.000
_cell.length_c   1.000
_cell.angle_alpha   90.00
_cell.angle_beta   90.00
_cell.angle_gamma   90.00
#
_symmetry.space_group_name_H-M   'P 1'
#
loop_
_entity.id
_entity.type
_entity.pdbx_description
1 polymer ?
#
loop_
_entity_poly.entity_id
_entity_poly.type
_entity_poly.pdbx_seq_one_letter_code
_entity_poly.pdbx_strand_id
1 'polypeptide(L)'
;MKTSTRLLLVMAVVPLTISLAFANPAMLPKHSGYPMDKAVDPVTGQSLANDPGRANAGNKEALSNAAIFDDARSRQNLPFNQNDERLLEKPGAGLLPKVQGPNITIEPPVKEGTKISAAPE
;
A
#
# COMPACT_ATOMS: atom_id res chain seq x y z
N MET A 1 30.96 20.70 -42.97
CA MET A 1 29.52 20.36 -43.00
C MET A 1 29.23 18.96 -42.44
N LYS A 2 29.90 17.90 -42.92
CA LYS A 2 29.62 16.50 -42.51
C LYS A 2 29.77 16.21 -41.01
N THR A 3 30.71 16.86 -40.32
CA THR A 3 30.94 16.69 -38.86
C THR A 3 29.86 17.35 -38.02
N SER A 4 29.39 18.54 -38.42
CA SER A 4 28.29 19.26 -37.77
C SER A 4 26.98 18.48 -37.88
N THR A 5 26.68 17.92 -39.06
CA THR A 5 25.49 17.07 -39.26
C THR A 5 25.54 15.81 -38.41
N ARG A 6 26.72 15.19 -38.23
CA ARG A 6 26.87 14.02 -37.34
C ARG A 6 26.69 14.40 -35.87
N LEU A 7 27.20 15.55 -35.43
CA LEU A 7 27.02 16.03 -34.06
C LEU A 7 25.54 16.31 -33.75
N LEU A 8 24.83 16.93 -34.68
CA LEU A 8 23.41 17.23 -34.55
C LEU A 8 22.56 15.95 -34.52
N LEU A 9 22.94 14.95 -35.31
CA LEU A 9 22.31 13.63 -35.30
C LEU A 9 22.50 12.90 -33.96
N VAL A 10 23.71 12.93 -33.39
CA VAL A 10 23.97 12.33 -32.08
C VAL A 10 23.19 13.05 -30.97
N MET A 11 23.17 14.39 -31.00
CA MET A 11 22.39 15.21 -30.06
C MET A 11 20.88 14.97 -30.15
N ALA A 12 20.35 14.58 -31.30
CA ALA A 12 18.93 14.27 -31.46
C ALA A 12 18.59 12.81 -31.09
N VAL A 13 19.43 11.85 -31.48
CA VAL A 13 19.15 10.41 -31.30
C VAL A 13 19.30 9.97 -29.85
N VAL A 14 20.32 10.47 -29.14
CA VAL A 14 20.61 10.07 -27.74
C VAL A 14 19.48 10.45 -26.75
N PRO A 15 18.94 11.68 -26.72
CA PRO A 15 17.84 11.98 -25.80
C PRO A 15 16.54 11.25 -26.18
N LEU A 16 16.33 10.94 -27.46
CA LEU A 16 15.13 10.23 -27.93
C LEU A 16 15.12 8.77 -27.44
N THR A 17 16.27 8.10 -27.42
CA THR A 17 16.38 6.73 -26.89
C THR A 17 16.28 6.66 -25.37
N ILE A 18 16.78 7.68 -24.66
CA ILE A 18 16.60 7.80 -23.19
C ILE A 18 15.14 8.02 -22.82
N SER A 19 14.39 8.76 -23.65
CA SER A 19 12.95 9.03 -23.41
C SER A 19 12.10 7.76 -23.42
N LEU A 20 12.45 6.75 -24.22
CA LEU A 20 11.77 5.45 -24.25
C LEU A 20 11.98 4.64 -22.95
N ALA A 21 13.07 4.87 -22.22
CA ALA A 21 13.34 4.17 -20.96
C ALA A 21 12.48 4.68 -19.79
N PHE A 22 12.10 5.97 -19.79
CA PHE A 22 11.21 6.55 -18.78
C PHE A 22 9.74 6.12 -18.94
N ALA A 23 9.37 5.56 -20.08
CA ALA A 23 8.06 4.99 -20.32
C ALA A 23 8.00 3.48 -20.04
N ASN A 24 8.98 2.91 -19.31
CA ASN A 24 8.96 1.49 -18.97
C ASN A 24 7.82 1.20 -17.98
N PRO A 25 6.76 0.47 -18.39
CA PRO A 25 5.63 0.15 -17.50
C PRO A 25 6.07 -0.67 -16.26
N ALA A 26 7.24 -1.31 -16.29
CA ALA A 26 7.79 -2.02 -15.14
C ALA A 26 8.19 -1.11 -13.96
N MET A 27 8.28 0.21 -14.18
CA MET A 27 8.59 1.20 -13.13
C MET A 27 7.35 1.70 -12.38
N LEU A 28 6.14 1.36 -12.81
CA LEU A 28 4.92 1.71 -12.07
C LEU A 28 4.86 0.93 -10.74
N PRO A 29 4.37 1.55 -9.66
CA PRO A 29 4.10 0.85 -8.40
C PRO A 29 3.19 -0.36 -8.65
N LYS A 30 3.68 -1.53 -8.27
CA LYS A 30 2.96 -2.79 -8.45
C LYS A 30 1.95 -2.95 -7.32
N HIS A 31 0.67 -2.98 -7.65
CA HIS A 31 -0.40 -3.37 -6.73
C HIS A 31 -0.75 -4.87 -6.91
N SER A 32 -0.81 -5.63 -5.82
CA SER A 32 -1.37 -6.99 -5.84
C SER A 32 -2.90 -6.92 -5.96
N GLY A 33 -3.54 -8.00 -6.43
CA GLY A 33 -5.01 -8.08 -6.47
C GLY A 33 -5.70 -7.42 -7.66
N TYR A 34 -4.96 -7.09 -8.72
CA TYR A 34 -5.54 -6.76 -10.03
C TYR A 34 -5.25 -7.90 -11.02
N PRO A 35 -6.07 -8.98 -11.01
CA PRO A 35 -5.96 -10.04 -12.01
C PRO A 35 -6.30 -9.45 -13.37
N MET A 36 -5.40 -9.62 -14.32
CA MET A 36 -5.71 -9.37 -15.72
C MET A 36 -5.68 -10.73 -16.41
N ASP A 37 -6.75 -11.05 -17.11
CA ASP A 37 -6.81 -12.31 -17.83
C ASP A 37 -5.80 -12.28 -18.97
N LYS A 38 -5.33 -13.45 -19.41
CA LYS A 38 -4.38 -13.52 -20.54
C LYS A 38 -5.14 -13.21 -21.82
N ALA A 39 -5.35 -11.92 -22.09
CA ALA A 39 -5.96 -11.45 -23.32
C ALA A 39 -4.96 -11.68 -24.46
N VAL A 40 -5.27 -12.65 -25.30
CA VAL A 40 -4.46 -13.03 -26.46
C VAL A 40 -5.29 -12.82 -27.71
N ASP A 41 -4.65 -12.28 -28.75
CA ASP A 41 -5.23 -12.21 -30.09
C ASP A 41 -5.54 -13.63 -30.58
N PRO A 42 -6.80 -13.96 -30.89
CA PRO A 42 -7.21 -15.31 -31.29
C PRO A 42 -6.62 -15.75 -32.64
N VAL A 43 -6.12 -14.82 -33.46
CA VAL A 43 -5.59 -15.10 -34.79
C VAL A 43 -4.06 -15.19 -34.76
N THR A 44 -3.40 -14.22 -34.12
CA THR A 44 -1.92 -14.13 -34.13
C THR A 44 -1.26 -14.77 -32.90
N GLY A 45 -2.03 -15.05 -31.84
CA GLY A 45 -1.49 -15.53 -30.57
C GLY A 45 -0.71 -14.46 -29.79
N GLN A 46 -0.75 -13.20 -30.22
CA GLN A 46 -0.03 -12.11 -29.56
C GLN A 46 -0.77 -11.63 -28.30
N SER A 47 -0.03 -11.32 -27.23
CA SER A 47 -0.60 -10.70 -26.04
C SER A 47 -1.18 -9.32 -26.38
N LEU A 48 -2.47 -9.13 -26.10
CA LEU A 48 -3.18 -7.84 -26.19
C LEU A 48 -2.99 -7.00 -24.92
N ALA A 49 -2.57 -7.65 -23.83
CA ALA A 49 -2.31 -7.04 -22.55
C ALA A 49 -1.02 -6.19 -22.58
N ASN A 50 -1.13 -4.90 -22.26
CA ASN A 50 0.03 -4.04 -21.97
C ASN A 50 0.60 -4.26 -20.55
N ASP A 51 -0.22 -4.79 -19.65
CA ASP A 51 0.17 -5.23 -18.31
C ASP A 51 -0.35 -6.67 -18.11
N PRO A 52 0.51 -7.66 -17.82
CA PRO A 52 0.08 -9.05 -17.59
C PRO A 52 -0.79 -9.23 -16.34
N GLY A 53 -1.03 -8.17 -15.55
CA GLY A 53 -1.78 -8.23 -14.31
C GLY A 53 -1.00 -8.94 -13.21
N ARG A 54 -1.61 -9.03 -12.03
CA ARG A 54 -1.03 -9.76 -10.89
C ARG A 54 -1.97 -10.84 -10.42
N ALA A 55 -1.38 -11.89 -9.86
CA ALA A 55 -2.16 -12.91 -9.17
C ALA A 55 -3.09 -12.25 -8.14
N ASN A 56 -4.29 -12.83 -8.00
CA ASN A 56 -5.23 -12.43 -6.98
C ASN A 56 -4.52 -12.36 -5.63
N ALA A 57 -4.57 -11.21 -4.98
CA ALA A 57 -4.19 -11.12 -3.58
C ALA A 57 -5.24 -11.92 -2.80
N GLY A 58 -4.84 -13.01 -2.15
CA GLY A 58 -5.78 -13.80 -1.36
C GLY A 58 -6.45 -12.94 -0.30
N ASN A 59 -7.71 -13.25 0.05
CA ASN A 59 -8.55 -12.44 0.95
C ASN A 59 -7.81 -11.97 2.21
N LYS A 60 -7.03 -12.84 2.85
CA LYS A 60 -6.30 -12.52 4.07
C LYS A 60 -5.16 -11.53 3.86
N GLU A 61 -4.38 -11.67 2.79
CA GLU A 61 -3.28 -10.75 2.47
C GLU A 61 -3.80 -9.38 2.01
N ALA A 62 -4.89 -9.37 1.23
CA ALA A 62 -5.55 -8.15 0.83
C ALA A 62 -6.07 -7.37 2.05
N LEU A 63 -6.75 -8.06 2.98
CA LEU A 63 -7.24 -7.48 4.24
C LEU A 63 -6.10 -6.96 5.12
N SER A 64 -5.03 -7.74 5.30
CA SER A 64 -3.90 -7.31 6.14
C SER A 64 -3.18 -6.10 5.55
N ASN A 65 -2.97 -6.08 4.24
CA ASN A 65 -2.31 -4.96 3.57
C ASN A 65 -3.17 -3.69 3.57
N ALA A 66 -4.50 -3.84 3.45
CA ALA A 66 -5.45 -2.72 3.58
C ALA A 66 -5.41 -2.14 5.01
N ALA A 67 -5.44 -2.99 6.03
CA ALA A 67 -5.36 -2.55 7.43
C ALA A 67 -4.04 -1.79 7.71
N ILE A 68 -2.90 -2.31 7.24
CA ILE A 68 -1.59 -1.67 7.42
C ILE A 68 -1.53 -0.29 6.73
N PHE A 69 -2.14 -0.16 5.55
CA PHE A 69 -2.13 1.09 4.80
C PHE A 69 -2.80 2.24 5.57
N ASP A 70 -3.96 1.98 6.18
CA ASP A 70 -4.67 2.99 6.98
C ASP A 70 -4.08 3.17 8.38
N ASP A 71 -3.52 2.13 9.00
CA ASP A 71 -2.90 2.22 10.33
C ASP A 71 -1.75 3.25 10.38
N ALA A 72 -0.96 3.36 9.31
CA ALA A 72 0.10 4.36 9.23
C ALA A 72 -0.44 5.79 9.11
N ARG A 73 -1.65 5.95 8.58
CA ARG A 73 -2.27 7.25 8.26
C ARG A 73 -3.25 7.71 9.36
N SER A 74 -3.81 6.78 10.12
CA SER A 74 -4.74 7.03 11.22
C SER A 74 -4.05 7.06 12.59
N ARG A 75 -2.86 7.65 12.67
CA ARG A 75 -2.17 7.88 13.95
C ARG A 75 -2.41 9.31 14.42
N GLN A 76 -2.87 9.45 15.66
CA GLN A 76 -2.93 10.75 16.32
C GLN A 76 -1.53 11.17 16.76
N ASN A 77 -0.86 12.02 15.96
CA ASN A 77 0.43 12.61 16.30
C ASN A 77 0.28 14.00 16.94
N LEU A 78 -0.55 14.10 17.98
CA LEU A 78 -0.67 15.35 18.73
C LEU A 78 0.49 15.46 19.72
N PRO A 79 1.26 16.57 19.70
CA PRO A 79 2.30 16.79 20.70
C PRO A 79 1.67 16.75 22.10
N PHE A 80 2.46 16.31 23.07
CA PHE A 80 2.07 16.38 24.46
C PHE A 80 1.84 17.86 24.83
N ASN A 81 0.59 18.23 25.14
CA ASN A 81 0.27 19.57 25.58
C ASN A 81 0.80 19.72 27.02
N GLN A 82 1.43 20.84 27.33
CA GLN A 82 1.85 21.14 28.70
C GLN A 82 0.67 21.26 29.66
N ASN A 83 -0.55 21.50 29.15
CA ASN A 83 -1.78 21.48 29.95
C ASN A 83 -2.35 20.05 30.14
N ASP A 84 -1.82 19.05 29.43
CA ASP A 84 -2.16 17.63 29.60
C ASP A 84 -1.25 16.99 30.66
N GLU A 85 -0.91 17.72 31.73
CA GLU A 85 0.10 17.33 32.74
C GLU A 85 -0.11 15.92 33.31
N ARG A 86 -1.33 15.41 33.24
CA ARG A 86 -1.66 14.09 33.76
C ARG A 86 -1.34 12.94 32.81
N LEU A 87 -1.08 13.13 31.52
CA LEU A 87 -0.84 12.01 30.60
C LEU A 87 0.66 11.64 30.58
N LEU A 88 0.99 10.35 30.62
CA LEU A 88 2.38 9.86 30.57
C LEU A 88 2.68 9.13 29.26
N GLU A 89 1.74 8.30 28.80
CA GLU A 89 1.88 7.53 27.56
C GLU A 89 0.53 7.42 26.82
N LYS A 90 0.59 7.45 25.49
CA LYS A 90 -0.56 7.28 24.58
C LYS A 90 -0.37 5.98 23.77
N PRO A 91 -0.79 4.81 24.29
CA PRO A 91 -0.51 3.52 23.66
C PRO A 91 -1.26 3.28 22.34
N GLY A 92 -2.26 4.10 22.01
CA GLY A 92 -3.01 4.03 20.74
C GLY A 92 -4.52 3.95 20.95
N ALA A 93 -5.26 3.78 19.85
CA ALA A 93 -6.71 3.68 19.89
C ALA A 93 -7.18 2.42 20.66
N GLY A 94 -8.27 2.53 21.42
CA GLY A 94 -8.87 1.42 22.16
C GLY A 94 -8.15 1.02 23.46
N LEU A 95 -7.03 1.65 23.80
CA LEU A 95 -6.30 1.42 25.05
C LEU A 95 -6.35 2.67 25.93
N LEU A 96 -6.53 2.48 27.23
CA LEU A 96 -6.48 3.59 28.18
C LEU A 96 -5.06 4.18 28.23
N PRO A 97 -4.92 5.51 28.17
CA PRO A 97 -3.62 6.15 28.33
C PRO A 97 -3.11 6.00 29.75
N LYS A 98 -1.79 5.91 29.91
CA LYS A 98 -1.18 5.99 31.24
C LYS A 98 -1.24 7.42 31.71
N VAL A 99 -1.66 7.61 32.96
CA VAL A 99 -1.76 8.92 33.58
C VAL A 99 -0.97 9.00 34.88
N GLN A 100 -0.58 10.20 35.29
CA GLN A 100 -0.14 10.51 36.65
C GLN A 100 -1.36 10.38 37.60
N GLY A 101 -1.36 9.27 38.34
CA GLY A 101 -2.43 8.88 39.26
C GLY A 101 -2.64 7.36 39.29
N PRO A 102 -3.71 6.87 39.93
CA PRO A 102 -4.05 5.45 39.94
C PRO A 102 -4.25 4.94 38.51
N ASN A 103 -3.52 3.88 38.14
CA ASN A 103 -3.66 3.26 36.84
C ASN A 103 -4.94 2.40 36.82
N ILE A 104 -5.97 2.87 36.11
CA ILE A 104 -7.24 2.14 36.00
C ILE A 104 -7.04 1.01 35.00
N THR A 105 -7.11 -0.23 35.49
CA THR A 105 -7.12 -1.42 34.65
C THR A 105 -8.57 -1.79 34.37
N ILE A 106 -8.99 -1.74 33.10
CA ILE A 106 -10.29 -2.29 32.69
C ILE A 106 -10.06 -3.75 32.35
N GLU A 107 -10.42 -4.63 33.28
CA GLU A 107 -10.50 -6.05 32.96
C GLU A 107 -11.80 -6.30 32.17
N PRO A 108 -11.75 -7.11 31.10
CA PRO A 108 -12.96 -7.48 30.38
C PRO A 108 -13.91 -8.20 31.33
N PRO A 109 -15.24 -7.96 31.23
CA PRO A 109 -16.22 -8.57 32.13
C PRO A 109 -16.24 -10.10 32.04
N VAL A 110 -15.64 -10.65 30.98
CA VAL A 110 -15.46 -12.08 30.75
C VAL A 110 -14.01 -12.36 30.33
N LYS A 111 -13.44 -13.45 30.85
CA LYS A 111 -12.06 -13.87 30.56
C LYS A 111 -11.85 -14.26 29.09
N GLU A 112 -12.93 -14.63 28.41
CA GLU A 112 -12.97 -14.98 26.99
C GLU A 112 -14.38 -14.72 26.44
N GLY A 113 -14.48 -14.30 25.17
CA GLY A 113 -15.76 -14.12 24.51
C GLY A 113 -16.36 -15.48 24.15
N THR A 114 -17.62 -15.72 24.53
CA THR A 114 -18.35 -16.90 24.07
C THR A 114 -18.54 -16.82 22.55
N LYS A 115 -17.80 -17.65 21.81
CA LYS A 115 -17.93 -17.77 20.35
C LYS A 115 -19.27 -18.42 20.03
N ILE A 116 -20.27 -17.61 19.69
CA ILE A 116 -21.54 -18.08 19.10
C ILE A 116 -21.27 -18.57 17.67
N SER A 117 -21.31 -19.87 17.46
CA SER A 117 -21.35 -20.46 16.12
C SER A 117 -22.78 -20.35 15.59
N ALA A 118 -23.05 -19.34 14.76
CA ALA A 118 -24.28 -19.33 13.98
C ALA A 118 -24.19 -20.48 12.96
N ALA A 119 -25.00 -21.53 13.13
CA ALA A 119 -25.18 -22.53 12.09
C ALA A 119 -25.93 -21.87 10.92
N PRO A 120 -25.47 -22.00 9.67
CA PRO A 120 -26.26 -21.60 8.52
C PRO A 120 -27.50 -22.51 8.42
N GLU A 121 -28.69 -21.92 8.27
CA GLU A 121 -29.89 -22.62 7.79
C GLU A 121 -29.79 -22.94 6.29
#